data_AF-A0A369I3T2-F1
#
_entry.id   AF-A0A369I3T2-F1
#
_cell.length_a   1.000
_cell.length_b   1.000
_cell.length_c   1.000
_cell.angle_alpha   90.00
_cell.angle_beta   90.00
_cell.angle_gamma   90.00
#
_symmetry.space_group_name_H-M   'P 1'
#
loop_
_entity.id
_entity.type
_entity.pdbx_description
1 polymer ?
#
loop_
_entity_poly.entity_id
_entity_poly.type
_entity_poly.pdbx_seq_one_letter_code
_entity_poly.pdbx_strand_id
1 'polypeptide(L)' 'MKYIVVHELIHLLERHHNAVFLSYMDKFLPNWKQLKRELNVLPVSHSDWKY' A
#
# COMPACT_ATOMS: atom_id res chain seq x y z
N MET A 1 2.97 6.78 6.72
CA MET A 1 2.20 6.21 7.85
C MET A 1 0.81 5.70 7.44
N LYS A 2 -0.12 6.54 6.95
CA LYS A 2 -1.48 6.09 6.55
C LYS A 2 -1.50 4.95 5.52
N TYR A 3 -0.61 5.02 4.53
CA TYR A 3 -0.46 3.96 3.52
C TYR A 3 -0.16 2.58 4.13
N ILE A 4 0.79 2.50 5.06
CA ILE A 4 1.21 1.23 5.67
C ILE A 4 0.06 0.63 6.48
N VAL A 5 -0.63 1.43 7.31
CA VAL A 5 -1.76 0.93 8.10
C VAL A 5 -2.87 0.39 7.22
N VAL A 6 -3.28 1.12 6.18
CA VAL A 6 -4.34 0.67 5.27
C VAL A 6 -3.90 -0.56 4.47
N HIS A 7 -2.63 -0.63 4.05
CA HIS A 7 -2.06 -1.77 3.34
C HIS A 7 -2.12 -3.05 4.17
N GLU A 8 -1.67 -3.02 5.42
CA GLU A 8 -1.72 -4.16 6.33
C GLU A 8 -3.15 -4.57 6.69
N LEU A 9 -4.08 -3.61 6.82
CA LEU A 9 -5.49 -3.92 7.08
C LEU A 9 -6.14 -4.59 5.86
N ILE A 10 -5.81 -4.17 4.64
CA ILE A 10 -6.32 -4.82 3.43
C ILE A 10 -5.72 -6.22 3.30
N HIS A 11 -4.50 -6.47 3.78
CA HIS A 11 -3.93 -7.81 3.83
C HIS A 11 -4.73 -8.83 4.66
N LEU A 12 -5.55 -8.35 5.60
CA LEU A 12 -6.50 -9.21 6.33
C LEU A 12 -7.69 -9.64 5.46
N LEU A 13 -8.07 -8.85 4.46
CA LEU A 13 -9.17 -9.12 3.53
C LEU A 13 -8.69 -9.85 2.27
N GLU A 14 -7.51 -9.50 1.78
CA GLU A 14 -6.90 -10.06 0.59
C GLU A 14 -5.38 -10.15 0.78
N ARG A 15 -4.87 -11.38 0.75
CA ARG A 15 -3.49 -11.69 1.10
C ARG A 15 -2.51 -11.29 -0.01
N HIS A 16 -2.97 -11.27 -1.26
CA HIS A 16 -2.13 -11.03 -2.42
C HIS A 16 -2.35 -9.63 -3.00
N HIS A 17 -1.30 -8.96 -3.51
CA HIS A 17 -1.43 -7.67 -4.21
C HIS A 17 -2.04 -7.79 -5.63
N ASN A 18 -3.16 -8.50 -5.74
CA ASN A 18 -3.88 -8.74 -6.99
C ASN A 18 -4.86 -7.58 -7.31
N ALA A 19 -5.64 -7.72 -8.38
CA ALA A 19 -6.63 -6.70 -8.77
C ALA A 19 -7.67 -6.39 -7.67
N VAL A 20 -8.02 -7.38 -6.85
CA VAL A 20 -8.96 -7.21 -5.72
C VAL A 20 -8.32 -6.34 -4.64
N PHE A 21 -7.05 -6.61 -4.29
CA PHE A 21 -6.29 -5.76 -3.36
C PHE A 21 -6.20 -4.32 -3.84
N LEU A 22 -5.87 -4.12 -5.12
CA LEU A 22 -5.82 -2.79 -5.71
C LEU A 22 -7.18 -2.08 -5.67
N SER A 23 -8.28 -2.81 -5.88
CA SER A 23 -9.63 -2.26 -5.75
C SER A 23 -9.94 -1.78 -4.33
N TYR A 24 -9.46 -2.50 -3.30
CA TYR A 24 -9.60 -2.06 -1.91
C TYR A 24 -8.72 -0.86 -1.60
N MET A 25 -7.49 -0.82 -2.11
CA MET A 25 -6.62 0.35 -1.99
C MET A 25 -7.25 1.58 -2.64
N ASP A 26 -7.83 1.45 -3.84
CA ASP A 26 -8.54 2.54 -4.52
C ASP A 26 -9.79 2.99 -3.74
N LYS A 27 -10.49 2.07 -3.07
CA LYS A 27 -11.68 2.37 -2.27
C LYS A 27 -11.37 3.04 -0.93
N PHE A 28 -10.38 2.53 -0.20
CA PHE A 28 -10.07 2.99 1.17
C PHE A 28 -9.01 4.08 1.21
N LEU A 29 -8.18 4.20 0.16
CA LEU A 29 -7.12 5.20 0.07
C LEU A 29 -6.91 5.63 -1.39
N PRO A 30 -7.85 6.37 -2.01
CA PRO A 30 -7.81 6.69 -3.45
C PRO A 30 -6.53 7.43 -3.91
N ASN A 31 -5.81 8.08 -2.99
CA ASN A 31 -4.52 8.73 -3.24
C ASN A 31 -3.29 7.86 -2.88
N TRP A 32 -3.45 6.54 -2.69
CA TRP A 32 -2.38 5.64 -2.26
C TRP A 32 -1.18 5.64 -3.20
N LYS A 33 -1.38 5.85 -4.51
CA LYS A 33 -0.30 5.93 -5.51
C LYS A 33 0.62 7.13 -5.25
N GLN A 34 0.08 8.25 -4.79
CA GLN A 34 0.87 9.41 -4.40
C GLN A 34 1.60 9.16 -3.08
N LEU A 35 0.89 8.62 -2.08
CA LEU A 35 1.48 8.28 -0.78
C LEU A 35 2.61 7.24 -0.90
N LYS A 36 2.46 6.26 -1.81
CA LYS A 36 3.50 5.28 -2.13
C LYS A 36 4.71 5.94 -2.77
N ARG A 37 4.51 6.88 -3.69
CA ARG A 37 5.61 7.65 -4.30
C ARG A 37 6.35 8.48 -3.25
N GLU A 38 5.63 9.18 -2.39
CA GLU A 38 6.23 9.97 -1.30
C GLU A 38 7.02 9.09 -0.32
N LEU A 39 6.54 7.88 -0.02
CA LEU A 39 7.27 6.90 0.79
C LEU A 39 8.55 6.40 0.12
N ASN A 40 8.52 6.14 -1.19
CA ASN A 40 9.70 5.66 -1.93
C ASN A 40 10.78 6.74 -2.11
N VAL A 41 10.43 8.03 -2.00
CA VAL A 41 11.38 9.16 -2.12
C VAL A 41 12.10 9.43 -0.79
N LEU A 42 11.54 9.00 0.33
CA LEU A 42 12.21 9.11 1.62
C LEU A 42 13.36 8.08 1.68
N PRO A 43 14.57 8.46 2.12
CA PRO A 43 15.72 7.55 2.22
C PRO A 43 15.55 6.43 3.27
N VAL A 44 14.39 6.35 3.94
CA VAL A 44 14.01 5.34 4.93
C VAL A 44 13.20 4.22 4.27
N SER A 45 13.68 3.68 3.16
CA SER A 45 12.99 2.62 2.40
C SER A 45 13.89 1.39 2.21
N HIS A 46 14.53 0.93 3.28
CA HIS A 46 14.98 -0.47 3.38
C HIS A 46 13.85 -1.28 4.01
N SER A 47 12.86 -1.60 3.19
CA SER A 47 11.95 -2.70 3.48
C SER A 47 11.58 -3.23 2.12
N ASP A 48 12.17 -4.36 1.78
CA ASP A 48 11.87 -5.17 0.61
C ASP A 48 10.38 -5.55 0.63
N TRP A 49 9.53 -4.66 0.11
CA TRP A 49 8.17 -5.01 -0.25
C TRP A 49 8.27 -5.85 -1.53
N LYS A 50 8.72 -7.10 -1.36
CA LYS A 50 8.91 -8.07 -2.44
C LYS A 50 7.60 -8.23 -3.20
N TYR A 51 7.65 -7.82 -4.46
CA TYR A 51 6.74 -8.25 -5.51
C TYR A 51 6.93 -9.74 -5.80
#